data_AF-A0A0Q9SKN1-F1
#
_entry.id   AF-A0A0Q9SKN1-F1
#
_cell.length_a   1.000
_cell.length_b   1.000
_cell.length_c   1.000
_cell.angle_alpha   90.00
_cell.angle_beta   90.00
_cell.angle_gamma   90.00
#
_symmetry.space_group_name_H-M   'P 1'
#
loop_
_entity.id
_entity.type
_entity.pdbx_description
1 polymer ?
#
loop_
_entity_poly.entity_id
_entity_poly.type
_entity_poly.pdbx_seq_one_letter_code
_entity_poly.pdbx_strand_id
1 'polypeptide(L)'
;MNLNGEHPTISVARDLFLVLACIFALVLPFVLTRDIFRGDSASPRPRDAQPSAAQPGETSRDSTAVRTGAETSATRGGPTSLAAVAERCRLANLRQQAPLSAADVSLAQFDKHIDAMNLLVAGKISLAVATTFWDETRVKAVENAADFRRADKELAASGTGCPAPDPALANAAPYGQVVALKSCVSAISARNTALARARPAVTTWEHHVHDMEMLRMGHLTPAQATAAWHKNWKTGQKQLEAYEAAAAKARKIHCALD
;
A
#
# COMPACT_ATOMS: atom_id res chain seq x y z
N MET A 1 -11.95 -38.49 42.14
CA MET A 1 -10.69 -39.08 41.65
C MET A 1 -10.88 -39.53 40.21
N ASN A 2 -10.40 -38.73 39.26
CA ASN A 2 -9.68 -39.16 38.06
C ASN A 2 -9.17 -37.90 37.36
N LEU A 3 -7.86 -37.75 37.43
CA LEU A 3 -7.03 -36.76 36.75
C LEU A 3 -6.60 -37.35 35.41
N ASN A 4 -6.19 -36.47 34.48
CA ASN A 4 -5.50 -36.73 33.20
C ASN A 4 -6.38 -36.67 31.96
N GLY A 5 -6.66 -35.44 31.52
CA GLY A 5 -6.84 -35.13 30.10
C GLY A 5 -5.53 -34.54 29.57
N GLU A 6 -4.73 -35.36 28.90
CA GLU A 6 -3.50 -34.95 28.22
C GLU A 6 -3.81 -33.98 27.07
N HIS A 7 -3.06 -32.87 27.02
CA HIS A 7 -3.12 -31.86 25.96
C HIS A 7 -2.14 -32.22 24.82
N PRO A 8 -2.59 -32.56 23.59
CA PRO A 8 -1.70 -32.88 22.47
C PRO A 8 -1.28 -31.67 21.61
N THR A 9 -1.54 -30.42 22.03
CA THR A 9 -1.37 -29.25 21.14
C THR A 9 0.05 -28.69 21.07
N ILE A 10 0.94 -29.04 22.01
CA ILE A 10 2.31 -28.47 22.07
C ILE A 10 3.29 -29.21 21.14
N SER A 11 3.08 -30.49 20.85
CA SER A 11 4.03 -31.29 20.05
C SER A 11 4.06 -30.86 18.58
N VAL A 12 2.89 -30.63 17.97
CA VAL A 12 2.78 -30.37 16.53
C VAL A 12 3.46 -29.05 16.13
N ALA A 13 3.36 -28.02 16.97
CA ALA A 13 4.03 -26.74 16.71
C ALA A 13 5.56 -26.87 16.77
N ARG A 14 6.09 -27.70 17.68
CA ARG A 14 7.52 -27.93 17.81
C ARG A 14 8.08 -28.72 16.62
N ASP A 15 7.35 -29.72 16.16
CA ASP A 15 7.74 -30.53 15.01
C ASP A 15 7.71 -29.70 13.71
N LEU A 16 6.73 -28.80 13.55
CA LEU A 16 6.67 -27.87 12.42
C LEU A 16 7.87 -26.88 12.42
N PHE A 17 8.26 -26.37 13.59
CA PHE A 17 9.42 -25.49 13.74
C PHE A 17 10.74 -26.20 13.39
N LEU A 18 10.90 -27.47 13.78
CA LEU A 18 12.07 -28.27 13.44
C LEU A 18 12.15 -28.55 11.94
N VAL A 19 11.03 -28.87 11.30
CA VAL A 19 10.98 -29.10 9.85
C VAL A 19 11.30 -27.81 9.08
N LEU A 20 10.74 -26.66 9.47
CA LEU A 20 11.07 -25.37 8.86
C LEU A 20 12.55 -25.01 9.04
N ALA A 21 13.12 -25.18 10.23
CA ALA A 21 14.52 -24.91 10.50
C ALA A 21 15.47 -25.79 9.67
N CYS A 22 15.16 -27.08 9.52
CA CYS A 22 15.92 -28.00 8.67
C CYS A 22 15.84 -27.62 7.19
N ILE A 23 14.68 -27.20 6.69
CA ILE A 23 14.51 -26.78 5.30
C ILE A 23 15.32 -25.51 5.01
N PHE A 24 15.29 -24.51 5.90
CA PHE A 24 16.08 -23.30 5.73
C PHE A 24 17.60 -23.58 5.74
N ALA A 25 18.08 -24.45 6.62
CA ALA A 25 19.49 -24.83 6.68
C ALA A 25 20.00 -25.52 5.40
N LEU A 26 19.11 -26.24 4.68
CA LEU A 26 19.47 -26.94 3.45
C LEU A 26 19.40 -26.06 2.19
N VAL A 27 18.53 -25.06 2.15
CA VAL A 27 18.33 -24.21 0.97
C VAL A 27 19.28 -23.00 0.93
N LEU A 28 19.67 -22.46 2.10
CA LEU A 28 20.60 -21.33 2.21
C LEU A 28 21.95 -21.50 1.47
N PRO A 29 22.66 -22.65 1.55
CA PRO A 29 23.92 -22.81 0.81
C PRO A 29 23.73 -22.85 -0.71
N PHE A 30 22.56 -23.28 -1.20
CA PHE A 30 22.27 -23.33 -2.64
C PHE A 30 21.94 -21.97 -3.25
N VAL A 31 21.32 -21.07 -2.47
CA VAL A 31 21.05 -19.69 -2.93
C VAL A 31 22.33 -18.85 -2.92
N LEU A 32 23.18 -19.02 -1.92
CA LEU A 32 24.45 -18.28 -1.80
C LEU A 32 25.54 -18.74 -2.80
N THR A 33 25.51 -20.00 -3.25
CA THR A 33 26.49 -20.50 -4.25
C THR A 33 26.11 -20.17 -5.70
N ARG A 34 24.83 -19.88 -5.97
CA ARG A 34 24.35 -19.63 -7.34
C ARG A 34 24.78 -18.26 -7.88
N ASP A 35 25.07 -17.29 -7.02
CA ASP A 35 25.61 -15.97 -7.42
C ASP A 35 27.12 -15.99 -7.67
N ILE A 36 27.86 -16.99 -7.17
CA ILE A 36 29.32 -17.10 -7.36
C ILE A 36 29.68 -17.74 -8.72
N PHE A 37 28.79 -18.54 -9.31
CA PHE A 37 29.04 -19.25 -10.58
C PHE A 37 28.49 -18.55 -11.83
N ARG A 38 27.93 -17.34 -11.71
CA ARG A 38 27.53 -16.53 -12.88
C ARG A 38 28.66 -15.61 -13.34
N GLY A 39 29.85 -16.20 -13.50
CA GLY A 39 31.01 -15.58 -14.13
C GLY A 39 31.00 -15.80 -15.65
N ASP A 40 31.21 -14.70 -16.37
CA ASP A 40 31.76 -14.59 -17.72
C ASP A 40 31.04 -15.23 -18.92
N SER A 41 30.38 -14.36 -19.68
CA SER A 41 30.54 -14.33 -21.13
C SER A 41 30.73 -12.88 -21.59
N ALA A 42 32.00 -12.51 -21.75
CA ALA A 42 32.48 -11.34 -22.50
C ALA A 42 31.98 -11.41 -23.97
N SER A 43 31.88 -10.36 -24.78
CA SER A 43 32.86 -9.28 -25.04
C SER A 43 32.25 -8.26 -26.05
N PRO A 44 32.98 -7.33 -26.69
CA PRO A 44 32.98 -5.89 -26.37
C PRO A 44 32.48 -4.99 -27.54
N ARG A 45 32.27 -3.70 -27.28
CA ARG A 45 32.36 -2.67 -28.34
C ARG A 45 33.24 -1.49 -27.92
N PRO A 46 33.98 -0.89 -28.87
CA PRO A 46 35.05 0.05 -28.58
C PRO A 46 34.51 1.47 -28.34
N ARG A 47 35.33 2.22 -27.61
CA ARG A 47 35.30 3.67 -27.39
C ARG A 47 35.09 4.46 -28.68
N ASP A 48 34.33 5.53 -28.57
CA ASP A 48 34.80 6.83 -29.05
C ASP A 48 34.76 7.83 -27.91
N ALA A 49 35.88 8.51 -27.77
CA ALA A 49 36.18 9.48 -26.71
C ALA A 49 35.63 10.85 -27.10
N GLN A 50 35.09 11.57 -26.12
CA GLN A 50 35.06 13.03 -26.18
C GLN A 50 35.36 13.63 -24.80
N PRO A 51 36.44 14.44 -24.67
CA PRO A 51 36.84 15.05 -23.40
C PRO A 51 36.28 16.48 -23.22
N SER A 52 36.51 17.01 -22.02
CA SER A 52 36.37 18.41 -21.58
C SER A 52 34.97 18.83 -21.10
N ALA A 53 34.78 19.53 -19.99
CA ALA A 53 35.72 20.22 -19.10
C ALA A 53 35.11 20.35 -17.69
N ALA A 54 35.99 20.51 -16.70
CA ALA A 54 35.68 20.98 -15.37
C ALA A 54 35.16 22.43 -15.41
N GLN A 55 34.24 22.78 -14.50
CA GLN A 55 34.41 23.95 -13.64
C GLN A 55 33.46 23.94 -12.42
N PRO A 56 33.97 24.33 -11.24
CA PRO A 56 33.18 24.61 -10.05
C PRO A 56 32.69 26.07 -10.06
N GLY A 57 31.52 26.32 -9.50
CA GLY A 57 30.96 27.67 -9.38
C GLY A 57 29.94 27.74 -8.25
N GLU A 58 30.41 27.99 -7.04
CA GLU A 58 29.63 28.67 -6.00
C GLU A 58 29.11 29.99 -6.57
N THR A 59 27.84 30.28 -6.38
CA THR A 59 27.40 31.66 -6.25
C THR A 59 26.20 31.72 -5.30
N SER A 60 26.53 32.10 -4.07
CA SER A 60 25.62 32.66 -3.10
C SER A 60 24.80 33.78 -3.75
N ARG A 61 23.48 33.64 -3.80
CA ARG A 61 22.55 34.75 -4.01
C ARG A 61 21.53 34.75 -2.90
N ASP A 62 21.91 35.53 -1.89
CA ASP A 62 21.03 36.22 -0.98
C ASP A 62 19.90 36.88 -1.80
N SER A 63 18.66 36.47 -1.53
CA SER A 63 17.47 37.11 -2.07
C SER A 63 16.55 37.38 -0.89
N THR A 64 16.78 38.55 -0.31
CA THR A 64 15.87 39.29 0.55
C THR A 64 14.54 39.49 -0.18
N ALA A 65 13.69 38.47 -0.14
CA ALA A 65 12.33 38.56 -0.63
C ALA A 65 11.52 39.38 0.37
N VAL A 66 11.31 40.64 0.00
CA VAL A 66 10.35 41.58 0.58
C VAL A 66 9.03 40.85 0.86
N ARG A 67 8.74 40.68 2.15
CA ARG A 67 7.49 40.11 2.65
C ARG A 67 6.41 41.18 2.53
N THR A 68 5.91 41.42 1.31
CA THR A 68 4.73 42.24 1.09
C THR A 68 3.56 41.48 1.72
N GLY A 69 3.09 41.97 2.86
CA GLY A 69 1.88 41.50 3.52
C GLY A 69 0.70 41.69 2.59
N ALA A 70 0.41 40.68 1.77
CA ALA A 70 -0.89 40.53 1.17
C ALA A 70 -1.83 40.09 2.29
N GLU A 71 -2.46 41.08 2.92
CA GLU A 71 -3.70 40.89 3.68
C GLU A 71 -4.63 40.05 2.80
N THR A 72 -4.64 38.76 3.07
CA THR A 72 -5.57 37.82 2.46
C THR A 72 -6.90 38.19 3.06
N SER A 73 -7.60 39.12 2.40
CA SER A 73 -8.97 39.47 2.71
C SER A 73 -9.74 38.16 2.77
N ALA A 74 -10.03 37.72 4.00
CA ALA A 74 -10.88 36.58 4.27
C ALA A 74 -12.19 36.88 3.57
N THR A 75 -12.37 36.32 2.38
CA THR A 75 -13.62 36.38 1.64
C THR A 75 -14.64 35.77 2.58
N ARG A 76 -15.43 36.63 3.25
CA ARG A 76 -16.58 36.21 4.05
C ARG A 76 -17.40 35.31 3.14
N GLY A 77 -17.37 34.01 3.45
CA GLY A 77 -18.03 32.99 2.67
C GLY A 77 -19.51 33.32 2.62
N GLY A 78 -19.96 33.86 1.50
CA GLY A 78 -21.38 33.88 1.19
C GLY A 78 -21.94 32.46 1.29
N PRO A 79 -23.27 32.32 1.47
CA PRO A 79 -23.90 31.01 1.51
C PRO A 79 -23.46 30.20 0.29
N THR A 80 -22.79 29.07 0.53
CA THR A 80 -22.28 28.22 -0.55
C THR A 80 -23.49 27.63 -1.26
N SER A 81 -23.69 27.96 -2.53
CA SER A 81 -24.84 27.44 -3.29
C SER A 81 -24.80 25.91 -3.38
N LEU A 82 -25.96 25.27 -3.55
CA LEU A 82 -26.02 23.82 -3.72
C LEU A 82 -25.20 23.33 -4.93
N ALA A 83 -25.15 24.13 -6.00
CA ALA A 83 -24.30 23.86 -7.16
C ALA A 83 -22.81 23.84 -6.80
N ALA A 84 -22.34 24.79 -5.98
CA ALA A 84 -20.96 24.81 -5.51
C ALA A 84 -20.65 23.61 -4.59
N VAL A 85 -21.61 23.18 -3.76
CA VAL A 85 -21.47 21.95 -2.95
C VAL A 85 -21.38 20.71 -3.86
N ALA A 86 -22.25 20.60 -4.86
CA ALA A 86 -22.26 19.49 -5.81
C ALA A 86 -20.93 19.39 -6.58
N GLU A 87 -20.40 20.52 -7.05
CA GLU A 87 -19.11 20.55 -7.75
C GLU A 87 -17.94 20.14 -6.84
N ARG A 88 -17.93 20.59 -5.58
CA ARG A 88 -16.94 20.13 -4.59
C ARG A 88 -17.00 18.62 -4.38
N CYS A 89 -18.21 18.05 -4.33
CA CYS A 89 -18.41 16.62 -4.20
C CYS A 89 -17.94 15.84 -5.44
N ARG A 90 -18.24 16.33 -6.64
CA ARG A 90 -17.76 15.74 -7.89
C ARG A 90 -16.23 15.71 -7.97
N LEU A 91 -15.57 16.83 -7.62
CA LEU A 91 -14.11 16.90 -7.58
C LEU A 91 -13.52 15.98 -6.50
N ALA A 92 -14.13 15.90 -5.31
CA ALA A 92 -13.70 14.97 -4.27
C ALA A 92 -13.84 13.50 -4.71
N ASN A 93 -14.94 13.16 -5.40
CA ASN A 93 -15.18 11.83 -5.97
C ASN A 93 -14.09 11.45 -6.98
N LEU A 94 -13.75 12.37 -7.90
CA LEU A 94 -12.72 12.18 -8.92
C LEU A 94 -11.32 11.99 -8.30
N ARG A 95 -10.96 12.81 -7.32
CA ARG A 95 -9.62 12.75 -6.68
C ARG A 95 -9.36 11.46 -5.90
N GLN A 96 -10.40 10.76 -5.46
CA GLN A 96 -10.24 9.47 -4.79
C GLN A 96 -9.87 8.33 -5.75
N GLN A 97 -10.05 8.48 -7.07
CA GLN A 97 -9.85 7.39 -8.03
C GLN A 97 -8.39 6.89 -8.07
N ALA A 98 -7.42 7.81 -8.16
CA ALA A 98 -6.00 7.47 -8.22
C ALA A 98 -5.52 6.68 -6.99
N PRO A 99 -5.72 7.13 -5.72
CA PRO A 99 -5.27 6.37 -4.57
C PRO A 99 -6.05 5.07 -4.37
N LEU A 100 -7.33 4.99 -4.75
CA LEU A 100 -8.08 3.73 -4.69
C LEU A 100 -7.51 2.70 -5.68
N SER A 101 -7.26 3.11 -6.92
CA SER A 101 -6.68 2.24 -7.94
C SER A 101 -5.27 1.79 -7.56
N ALA A 102 -4.44 2.68 -7.00
CA ALA A 102 -3.10 2.33 -6.54
C ALA A 102 -3.14 1.37 -5.34
N ALA A 103 -4.10 1.55 -4.42
CA ALA A 103 -4.35 0.62 -3.33
C ALA A 103 -4.77 -0.76 -3.84
N ASP A 104 -5.69 -0.84 -4.80
CA ASP A 104 -6.16 -2.11 -5.38
C ASP A 104 -4.98 -2.89 -5.99
N VAL A 105 -4.09 -2.22 -6.73
CA VAL A 105 -2.90 -2.85 -7.32
C VAL A 105 -1.92 -3.35 -6.26
N SER A 106 -1.56 -2.50 -5.29
CA SER A 106 -0.60 -2.87 -4.23
C SER A 106 -1.13 -4.01 -3.35
N LEU A 107 -2.41 -3.96 -2.98
CA LEU A 107 -3.00 -4.93 -2.07
C LEU A 107 -3.38 -6.25 -2.76
N ALA A 108 -3.72 -6.25 -4.06
CA ALA A 108 -3.87 -7.49 -4.82
C ALA A 108 -2.57 -8.28 -4.93
N GLN A 109 -1.42 -7.59 -4.93
CA GLN A 109 -0.11 -8.25 -4.88
C GLN A 109 0.16 -8.84 -3.50
N PHE A 110 -0.17 -8.11 -2.44
CA PHE A 110 -0.03 -8.60 -1.07
C PHE A 110 -0.93 -9.81 -0.80
N ASP A 111 -2.17 -9.79 -1.30
CA ASP A 111 -3.12 -10.89 -1.21
C ASP A 111 -2.55 -12.20 -1.81
N LYS A 112 -2.07 -12.14 -3.06
CA LYS A 112 -1.39 -13.28 -3.70
C LYS A 112 -0.19 -13.79 -2.91
N HIS A 113 0.57 -12.89 -2.29
CA HIS A 113 1.69 -13.27 -1.43
C HIS A 113 1.23 -14.04 -0.19
N ILE A 114 0.18 -13.55 0.48
CA ILE A 114 -0.44 -14.20 1.65
C ILE A 114 -1.05 -15.55 1.27
N ASP A 115 -1.67 -15.66 0.09
CA ASP A 115 -2.23 -16.92 -0.39
C ASP A 115 -1.15 -17.99 -0.59
N ALA A 116 0.00 -17.64 -1.17
CA ALA A 116 1.12 -18.57 -1.27
C ALA A 116 1.60 -19.04 0.13
N MET A 117 1.64 -18.14 1.12
CA MET A 117 1.94 -18.51 2.51
C MET A 117 0.89 -19.47 3.09
N ASN A 118 -0.40 -19.19 2.89
CA ASN A 118 -1.51 -20.03 3.36
C ASN A 118 -1.45 -21.44 2.73
N LEU A 119 -1.21 -21.52 1.42
CA LEU A 119 -1.09 -22.78 0.68
C LEU A 119 0.12 -23.60 1.14
N LEU A 120 1.26 -22.94 1.37
CA LEU A 120 2.47 -23.60 1.87
C LEU A 120 2.24 -24.20 3.26
N VAL A 121 1.69 -23.43 4.19
CA VAL A 121 1.42 -23.89 5.56
C VAL A 121 0.37 -25.00 5.59
N ALA A 122 -0.59 -24.99 4.67
CA ALA A 122 -1.55 -26.07 4.50
C ALA A 122 -0.98 -27.32 3.80
N GLY A 123 0.30 -27.33 3.42
CA GLY A 123 0.94 -28.43 2.68
C GLY A 123 0.41 -28.62 1.26
N LYS A 124 -0.27 -27.61 0.69
CA LYS A 124 -0.87 -27.65 -0.65
C LYS A 124 0.12 -27.33 -1.77
N ILE A 125 1.20 -26.63 -1.44
CA ILE A 125 2.31 -26.36 -2.35
C ILE A 125 3.65 -26.65 -1.65
N SER A 126 4.69 -26.93 -2.43
CA SER A 126 6.04 -27.07 -1.89
C SER A 126 6.66 -25.70 -1.62
N LEU A 127 7.73 -25.66 -0.81
CA LEU A 127 8.49 -24.42 -0.60
C LEU A 127 9.03 -23.85 -1.92
N ALA A 128 9.51 -24.71 -2.83
CA ALA A 128 10.02 -24.27 -4.12
C ALA A 128 8.96 -23.52 -4.94
N VAL A 129 7.72 -24.03 -4.95
CA VAL A 129 6.59 -23.36 -5.62
C VAL A 129 6.25 -22.04 -4.92
N ALA A 130 6.20 -22.02 -3.59
CA ALA A 130 5.96 -20.80 -2.82
C ALA A 130 7.02 -19.72 -3.09
N THR A 131 8.30 -20.10 -3.17
CA THR A 131 9.39 -19.19 -3.52
C THR A 131 9.20 -18.55 -4.89
N THR A 132 8.78 -19.31 -5.90
CA THR A 132 8.47 -18.73 -7.22
C THR A 132 7.36 -17.67 -7.14
N PHE A 133 6.26 -17.95 -6.43
CA PHE A 133 5.21 -16.96 -6.20
C PHE A 133 5.71 -15.72 -5.46
N TRP A 134 6.55 -15.91 -4.44
CA TRP A 134 7.10 -14.79 -3.68
C TRP A 134 8.05 -13.94 -4.51
N ASP A 135 8.89 -14.54 -5.35
CA ASP A 135 9.76 -13.80 -6.25
C ASP A 135 8.96 -12.97 -7.25
N GLU A 136 7.88 -13.53 -7.81
CA GLU A 136 6.97 -12.80 -8.70
C GLU A 136 6.24 -11.66 -7.97
N THR A 137 5.72 -11.91 -6.78
CA THR A 137 4.99 -10.91 -5.99
C THR A 137 5.88 -9.85 -5.36
N ARG A 138 7.21 -10.00 -5.37
CA ARG A 138 8.14 -8.92 -4.99
C ARG A 138 8.40 -7.93 -6.10
N VAL A 139 8.33 -8.37 -7.36
CA VAL A 139 8.57 -7.51 -8.52
C VAL A 139 7.54 -6.36 -8.50
N LYS A 140 8.01 -5.12 -8.49
CA LYS A 140 7.19 -3.90 -8.38
C LYS A 140 6.49 -3.66 -7.04
N ALA A 141 6.72 -4.48 -6.02
CA ALA A 141 6.02 -4.32 -4.75
C ALA A 141 6.32 -2.98 -4.07
N VAL A 142 7.59 -2.56 -4.11
CA VAL A 142 8.05 -1.27 -3.59
C VAL A 142 7.43 -0.12 -4.39
N GLU A 143 7.47 -0.22 -5.71
CA GLU A 143 6.94 0.78 -6.63
C GLU A 143 5.42 0.94 -6.47
N ASN A 144 4.66 -0.16 -6.43
CA ASN A 144 3.21 -0.14 -6.26
C ASN A 144 2.80 0.48 -4.91
N ALA A 145 3.54 0.15 -3.83
CA ALA A 145 3.31 0.76 -2.53
C ALA A 145 3.63 2.27 -2.56
N ALA A 146 4.75 2.66 -3.17
CA ALA A 146 5.14 4.06 -3.34
C ALA A 146 4.12 4.86 -4.19
N ASP A 147 3.55 4.24 -5.21
CA ASP A 147 2.48 4.81 -6.03
C ASP A 147 1.22 5.09 -5.21
N PHE A 148 0.83 4.16 -4.35
CA PHE A 148 -0.25 4.39 -3.39
C PHE A 148 0.08 5.55 -2.43
N ARG A 149 1.27 5.57 -1.85
CA ARG A 149 1.69 6.65 -0.92
C ARG A 149 1.66 8.02 -1.56
N ARG A 150 2.14 8.12 -2.80
CA ARG A 150 2.13 9.37 -3.58
C ARG A 150 0.70 9.84 -3.84
N ALA A 151 -0.16 8.96 -4.34
CA ALA A 151 -1.56 9.28 -4.62
C ALA A 151 -2.36 9.63 -3.35
N ASP A 152 -2.13 8.93 -2.23
CA ASP A 152 -2.78 9.22 -0.94
C ASP A 152 -2.32 10.58 -0.38
N LYS A 153 -1.02 10.91 -0.53
CA LYS A 153 -0.48 12.21 -0.14
C LYS A 153 -1.07 13.35 -0.99
N GLU A 154 -1.19 13.16 -2.30
CA GLU A 154 -1.82 14.13 -3.21
C GLU A 154 -3.30 14.35 -2.85
N LEU A 155 -4.05 13.29 -2.57
CA LEU A 155 -5.42 13.39 -2.08
C LEU A 155 -5.48 14.19 -0.77
N ALA A 156 -4.62 13.89 0.20
CA ALA A 156 -4.57 14.60 1.47
C ALA A 156 -4.25 16.10 1.29
N ALA A 157 -3.36 16.44 0.37
CA ALA A 157 -2.98 17.82 0.06
C ALA A 157 -4.10 18.60 -0.66
N SER A 158 -5.02 17.92 -1.36
CA SER A 158 -6.10 18.58 -2.14
C SER A 158 -7.17 19.29 -1.29
N GLY A 159 -7.19 19.06 0.03
CA GLY A 159 -7.85 19.93 1.01
C GLY A 159 -9.37 20.11 0.89
N THR A 160 -10.07 19.30 0.10
CA THR A 160 -11.51 19.52 -0.15
C THR A 160 -12.30 18.22 -0.14
N GLY A 161 -13.02 17.99 0.96
CA GLY A 161 -14.02 16.93 1.06
C GLY A 161 -15.36 17.30 0.40
N CYS A 162 -16.31 16.37 0.47
CA CYS A 162 -17.69 16.57 0.07
C CYS A 162 -18.54 16.84 1.32
N PRO A 163 -18.84 18.10 1.64
CA PRO A 163 -19.68 18.42 2.80
C PRO A 163 -21.13 17.98 2.54
N ALA A 164 -21.84 17.62 3.62
CA ALA A 164 -23.29 17.46 3.53
C ALA A 164 -23.94 18.80 3.15
N PRO A 165 -25.02 18.80 2.34
CA PRO A 165 -25.74 20.03 2.05
C PRO A 165 -26.30 20.65 3.32
N ASP A 166 -26.26 21.98 3.39
CA ASP A 166 -26.96 22.73 4.42
C ASP A 166 -28.47 22.37 4.39
N PRO A 167 -29.11 22.14 5.56
CA PRO A 167 -30.52 21.74 5.61
C PRO A 167 -31.47 22.74 4.95
N ALA A 168 -31.24 24.05 5.08
CA ALA A 168 -32.10 25.06 4.47
C ALA A 168 -31.96 25.06 2.95
N LEU A 169 -30.73 24.93 2.44
CA LEU A 169 -30.49 24.77 1.00
C LEU A 169 -31.08 23.46 0.45
N ALA A 170 -30.97 22.37 1.21
CA ALA A 170 -31.56 21.09 0.83
C ALA A 170 -33.10 21.17 0.75
N ASN A 171 -33.74 21.87 1.68
CA ASN A 171 -35.20 22.02 1.69
C ASN A 171 -35.71 22.90 0.53
N ALA A 172 -34.90 23.84 0.04
CA ALA A 172 -35.24 24.73 -1.06
C ALA A 172 -34.95 24.14 -2.46
N ALA A 173 -34.20 23.05 -2.54
CA ALA A 173 -33.73 22.49 -3.81
C ALA A 173 -34.64 21.37 -4.35
N PRO A 174 -34.59 21.10 -5.68
CA PRO A 174 -35.29 19.95 -6.26
C PRO A 174 -34.86 18.64 -5.59
N TYR A 175 -35.84 17.80 -5.22
CA TYR A 175 -35.61 16.55 -4.49
C TYR A 175 -34.53 15.66 -5.13
N GLY A 176 -34.56 15.51 -6.47
CA GLY A 176 -33.58 14.72 -7.21
C GLY A 176 -32.14 15.20 -7.00
N GLN A 177 -31.91 16.51 -6.94
CA GLN A 177 -30.58 17.09 -6.72
C GLN A 177 -30.07 16.80 -5.30
N VAL A 178 -30.95 16.88 -4.31
CA VAL A 178 -30.62 16.56 -2.91
C VAL A 178 -30.28 15.07 -2.75
N VAL A 179 -31.04 14.19 -3.39
CA VAL A 179 -30.78 12.73 -3.39
C VAL A 179 -29.44 12.43 -4.05
N ALA A 180 -29.16 12.99 -5.23
CA ALA A 180 -27.91 12.79 -5.94
C ALA A 180 -26.70 13.21 -5.09
N LEU A 181 -26.79 14.39 -4.46
CA LEU A 181 -25.73 14.89 -3.57
C LEU A 181 -25.53 13.99 -2.34
N LYS A 182 -26.61 13.58 -1.66
CA LYS A 182 -26.54 12.65 -0.52
C LYS A 182 -25.91 11.30 -0.90
N SER A 183 -26.17 10.81 -2.12
CA SER A 183 -25.54 9.60 -2.64
C SER A 183 -24.03 9.79 -2.80
N CYS A 184 -23.59 10.93 -3.37
CA CYS A 184 -22.16 11.24 -3.49
C CYS A 184 -21.44 11.41 -2.16
N VAL A 185 -22.05 12.09 -1.18
CA VAL A 185 -21.50 12.19 0.19
C VAL A 185 -21.26 10.79 0.76
N SER A 186 -22.23 9.90 0.58
CA SER A 186 -22.17 8.51 1.05
C SER A 186 -21.10 7.69 0.31
N ALA A 187 -21.00 7.83 -1.02
CA ALA A 187 -19.98 7.18 -1.84
C ALA A 187 -18.56 7.60 -1.41
N ILE A 188 -18.34 8.90 -1.24
CA ILE A 188 -17.05 9.48 -0.84
C ILE A 188 -16.66 9.03 0.58
N SER A 189 -17.63 8.97 1.50
CA SER A 189 -17.41 8.44 2.86
C SER A 189 -16.99 6.97 2.84
N ALA A 190 -17.66 6.14 2.04
CA ALA A 190 -17.31 4.73 1.91
C ALA A 190 -15.91 4.54 1.29
N ARG A 191 -15.57 5.32 0.27
CA ARG A 191 -14.23 5.35 -0.34
C ARG A 191 -13.14 5.80 0.64
N ASN A 192 -13.41 6.82 1.46
CA ASN A 192 -12.51 7.23 2.53
C ASN A 192 -12.27 6.12 3.56
N THR A 193 -13.31 5.34 3.87
CA THR A 193 -13.18 4.16 4.73
C THR A 193 -12.27 3.11 4.09
N ALA A 194 -12.43 2.82 2.79
CA ALA A 194 -11.55 1.90 2.08
C ALA A 194 -10.09 2.37 2.09
N LEU A 195 -9.83 3.64 1.77
CA LEU A 195 -8.47 4.23 1.83
C LEU A 195 -7.88 4.17 3.25
N ALA A 196 -8.69 4.42 4.29
CA ALA A 196 -8.24 4.30 5.67
C ALA A 196 -7.85 2.87 6.06
N ARG A 197 -8.49 1.84 5.47
CA ARG A 197 -8.10 0.43 5.64
C ARG A 197 -6.90 0.05 4.78
N ALA A 198 -6.77 0.65 3.59
CA ALA A 198 -5.61 0.43 2.72
C ALA A 198 -4.31 0.89 3.36
N ARG A 199 -4.29 2.06 4.03
CA ARG A 199 -3.07 2.64 4.64
C ARG A 199 -2.28 1.67 5.52
N PRO A 200 -2.86 1.04 6.57
CA PRO A 200 -2.14 0.09 7.40
C PRO A 200 -1.80 -1.20 6.66
N ALA A 201 -2.66 -1.67 5.73
CA ALA A 201 -2.38 -2.86 4.93
C ALA A 201 -1.13 -2.66 4.05
N VAL A 202 -1.03 -1.53 3.36
CA VAL A 202 0.14 -1.15 2.56
C VAL A 202 1.37 -0.95 3.45
N THR A 203 1.24 -0.38 4.65
CA THR A 203 2.38 -0.29 5.60
C THR A 203 2.92 -1.66 5.96
N THR A 204 2.04 -2.61 6.27
CA THR A 204 2.44 -3.97 6.60
C THR A 204 3.08 -4.66 5.40
N TRP A 205 2.57 -4.41 4.19
CA TRP A 205 3.18 -4.92 2.96
C TRP A 205 4.58 -4.33 2.71
N GLU A 206 4.75 -3.02 2.82
CA GLU A 206 6.05 -2.33 2.70
C GLU A 206 7.09 -2.90 3.67
N HIS A 207 6.73 -3.05 4.94
CA HIS A 207 7.62 -3.65 5.94
C HIS A 207 7.98 -5.10 5.60
N HIS A 208 7.01 -5.88 5.14
CA HIS A 208 7.28 -7.26 4.73
C HIS A 208 8.28 -7.33 3.57
N VAL A 209 8.06 -6.55 2.51
CA VAL A 209 8.97 -6.47 1.36
C VAL A 209 10.36 -6.01 1.78
N HIS A 210 10.44 -5.03 2.69
CA HIS A 210 11.71 -4.58 3.25
C HIS A 210 12.42 -5.69 4.02
N ASP A 211 11.73 -6.43 4.89
CA ASP A 211 12.32 -7.55 5.63
C ASP A 211 12.85 -8.65 4.69
N MET A 212 12.14 -8.94 3.60
CA MET A 212 12.63 -9.87 2.57
C MET A 212 13.93 -9.39 1.93
N GLU A 213 14.03 -8.09 1.68
CA GLU A 213 15.23 -7.49 1.10
C GLU A 213 16.39 -7.47 2.10
N MET A 214 16.12 -7.18 3.37
CA MET A 214 17.12 -7.23 4.44
C MET A 214 17.64 -8.65 4.67
N LEU A 215 16.79 -9.67 4.54
CA LEU A 215 17.24 -11.07 4.53
C LEU A 215 18.15 -11.34 3.32
N ARG A 216 17.77 -10.89 2.12
CA ARG A 216 18.57 -11.06 0.89
C ARG A 216 19.96 -10.43 1.01
N MET A 217 20.05 -9.26 1.63
CA MET A 217 21.29 -8.53 1.87
C MET A 217 22.11 -9.08 3.06
N GLY A 218 21.60 -10.09 3.78
CA GLY A 218 22.27 -10.68 4.95
C GLY A 218 22.19 -9.83 6.23
N HIS A 219 21.36 -8.79 6.25
CA HIS A 219 21.15 -7.94 7.43
C HIS A 219 20.15 -8.53 8.44
N LEU A 220 19.26 -9.43 7.99
CA LEU A 220 18.44 -10.25 8.86
C LEU A 220 18.88 -11.71 8.79
N THR A 221 18.94 -12.36 9.94
CA THR A 221 19.05 -13.82 9.97
C THR A 221 17.73 -14.46 9.52
N PRO A 222 17.75 -15.69 8.98
CA PRO A 222 16.54 -16.43 8.63
C PRO A 222 15.53 -16.55 9.78
N ALA A 223 16.02 -16.72 11.01
CA ALA A 223 15.17 -16.80 12.20
C ALA A 223 14.46 -15.47 12.49
N GLN A 224 15.17 -14.34 12.39
CA GLN A 224 14.59 -13.02 12.57
C GLN A 224 13.57 -12.70 11.47
N ALA A 225 13.90 -12.98 10.21
CA ALA A 225 13.00 -12.78 9.07
C ALA A 225 11.73 -13.62 9.24
N THR A 226 11.85 -14.91 9.60
CA THR A 226 10.70 -15.80 9.84
C THR A 226 9.78 -15.26 10.95
N ALA A 227 10.36 -14.80 12.06
CA ALA A 227 9.57 -14.23 13.16
C ALA A 227 8.82 -12.96 12.74
N ALA A 228 9.48 -12.06 12.01
CA ALA A 228 8.89 -10.84 11.45
C ALA A 228 7.78 -11.17 10.45
N TRP A 229 8.02 -12.10 9.53
CA TRP A 229 7.07 -12.54 8.52
C TRP A 229 5.83 -13.17 9.14
N HIS A 230 5.97 -14.05 10.13
CA HIS A 230 4.82 -14.67 10.79
C HIS A 230 3.93 -13.63 11.50
N LYS A 231 4.52 -12.61 12.10
CA LYS A 231 3.79 -11.48 12.69
C LYS A 231 3.07 -10.65 11.62
N ASN A 232 3.77 -10.30 10.54
CA ASN A 232 3.23 -9.46 9.46
C ASN A 232 2.16 -10.19 8.64
N TRP A 233 2.28 -11.51 8.44
CA TRP A 233 1.31 -12.33 7.72
C TRP A 233 -0.08 -12.30 8.38
N LYS A 234 -0.17 -12.66 9.66
CA LYS A 234 -1.46 -12.67 10.39
C LYS A 234 -2.08 -11.29 10.51
N THR A 235 -1.25 -10.26 10.63
CA THR A 235 -1.69 -8.86 10.68
C THR A 235 -2.20 -8.42 9.31
N GLY A 236 -1.43 -8.71 8.26
CA GLY A 236 -1.74 -8.40 6.87
C GLY A 236 -3.02 -9.05 6.39
N GLN A 237 -3.23 -10.33 6.70
CA GLN A 237 -4.46 -11.05 6.34
C GLN A 237 -5.71 -10.33 6.87
N LYS A 238 -5.72 -9.98 8.16
CA LYS A 238 -6.84 -9.24 8.76
C LYS A 238 -7.03 -7.85 8.16
N GLN A 239 -5.93 -7.19 7.78
CA GLN A 239 -5.98 -5.87 7.16
C GLN A 239 -6.51 -5.94 5.72
N LEU A 240 -6.13 -6.97 4.95
CA LEU A 240 -6.66 -7.24 3.61
C LEU A 240 -8.17 -7.50 3.67
N GLU A 241 -8.61 -8.41 4.55
CA GLU A 241 -10.05 -8.68 4.76
C GLU A 241 -10.83 -7.38 5.08
N ALA A 242 -10.28 -6.54 5.96
CA ALA A 242 -10.89 -5.26 6.31
C ALA A 242 -10.92 -4.27 5.14
N TYR A 243 -9.87 -4.24 4.32
CA TYR A 243 -9.80 -3.41 3.11
C TYR A 243 -10.80 -3.90 2.06
N GLU A 244 -10.81 -5.19 1.75
CA GLU A 244 -11.70 -5.80 0.76
C GLU A 244 -13.17 -5.58 1.10
N ALA A 245 -13.55 -5.78 2.36
CA ALA A 245 -14.90 -5.51 2.84
C ALA A 245 -15.28 -4.03 2.63
N ALA A 246 -14.37 -3.09 2.96
CA ALA A 246 -14.60 -1.67 2.78
C ALA A 246 -14.65 -1.27 1.30
N ALA A 247 -13.75 -1.80 0.47
CA ALA A 247 -13.69 -1.57 -0.97
C ALA A 247 -14.93 -2.13 -1.68
N ALA A 248 -15.37 -3.33 -1.32
CA ALA A 248 -16.61 -3.92 -1.83
C ALA A 248 -17.84 -3.07 -1.47
N LYS A 249 -17.91 -2.53 -0.25
CA LYS A 249 -18.96 -1.59 0.14
C LYS A 249 -18.88 -0.30 -0.67
N ALA A 250 -17.69 0.28 -0.86
CA ALA A 250 -17.49 1.50 -1.62
C ALA A 250 -17.92 1.35 -3.10
N ARG A 251 -17.64 0.19 -3.72
CA ARG A 251 -18.05 -0.11 -5.11
C ARG A 251 -19.56 -0.18 -5.32
N LYS A 252 -20.34 -0.52 -4.27
CA LYS A 252 -21.81 -0.60 -4.33
C LYS A 252 -22.51 0.76 -4.25
N ILE A 253 -21.81 1.82 -3.85
CA ILE A 253 -22.40 3.14 -3.64
C ILE A 253 -21.90 4.08 -4.73
N HIS A 254 -22.81 4.50 -5.60
CA HIS A 254 -22.49 5.37 -6.73
C HIS A 254 -22.67 6.84 -6.36
N CYS A 255 -21.75 7.69 -6.82
CA CYS A 255 -21.95 9.13 -6.82
C CYS A 255 -22.80 9.47 -8.05
N ALA A 256 -23.99 10.04 -7.86
CA ALA A 256 -24.91 10.39 -8.93
C ALA A 256 -24.72 11.83 -9.46
N LEU A 257 -23.52 12.38 -9.29
CA LEU A 257 -23.12 13.70 -9.81
C LEU A 257 -22.04 13.59 -10.91
N ASP A 258 -21.71 12.35 -11.31
CA ASP A 258 -20.77 12.05 -12.38
C ASP A 258 -21.45 12.14 -13.76
#